data_AF-A0A158JGV4-F1
#
_entry.id   AF-A0A158JGV4-F1
#
_cell.length_a   1.000
_cell.length_b   1.000
_cell.length_c   1.000
_cell.angle_alpha   90.00
_cell.angle_beta   90.00
_cell.angle_gamma   90.00
#
_symmetry.space_group_name_H-M   'P 1'
#
loop_
_entity.id
_entity.type
_entity.pdbx_description
1 polymer ?
#
loop_
_entity_poly.entity_id
_entity_poly.type
_entity_poly.pdbx_seq_one_letter_code
_entity_poly.pdbx_strand_id
1 'polypeptide(L)' 'MPARDVERLKRAGNFGVLESQLGLYTDLILRQDATPTGNPQFVQAIQYLHDRERIQKTLLRGYAIIGDDHRVPEWHR' A
#
# COMPACT_ATOMS: atom_id res chain seq x y z
N MET A 1 -0.43 -9.16 -12.71
CA MET A 1 -0.46 -10.53 -12.16
C MET A 1 -0.76 -10.43 -10.67
N PRO A 2 -1.68 -11.23 -10.09
CA PRO A 2 -1.98 -11.12 -8.67
C PRO A 2 -0.78 -11.63 -7.85
N ALA A 3 -0.45 -10.94 -6.75
CA ALA A 3 0.72 -11.22 -5.92
C ALA A 3 0.82 -12.68 -5.43
N ARG A 4 -0.31 -13.37 -5.28
CA ARG A 4 -0.38 -14.79 -4.90
C ARG A 4 0.33 -15.74 -5.87
N ASP A 5 0.37 -15.39 -7.16
CA ASP A 5 0.92 -16.29 -8.19
C ASP A 5 2.45 -16.18 -8.27
N VAL A 6 3.06 -15.16 -7.64
CA VAL A 6 4.51 -14.89 -7.73
C VAL A 6 5.32 -16.00 -7.07
N GLU A 7 4.90 -16.46 -5.89
CA GLU A 7 5.55 -17.59 -5.21
C GLU A 7 5.43 -18.90 -5.99
N ARG A 8 4.34 -19.07 -6.75
CA ARG A 8 4.19 -20.23 -7.64
C ARG A 8 5.19 -20.16 -8.79
N LEU A 9 5.36 -18.99 -9.42
CA LEU A 9 6.31 -18.80 -10.52
C LEU A 9 7.76 -18.95 -10.05
N LYS A 10 8.13 -18.38 -8.90
CA LYS A 10 9.46 -18.57 -8.31
C LYS A 10 9.79 -20.05 -8.09
N ARG A 11 8.82 -20.84 -7.61
CA ARG A 11 8.99 -22.30 -7.39
C ARG A 11 9.10 -23.11 -8.68
N ALA A 12 8.48 -22.65 -9.77
CA ALA A 12 8.52 -23.36 -11.05
C ALA A 12 9.92 -23.34 -11.69
N GLY A 13 10.77 -22.36 -11.36
CA GLY A 13 12.19 -22.32 -11.72
C GLY A 13 12.52 -22.07 -13.19
N ASN A 14 11.55 -22.19 -14.10
CA ASN A 14 11.76 -22.12 -15.54
C ASN A 14 11.75 -20.68 -16.12
N PHE A 15 11.46 -19.67 -15.28
CA PHE A 15 11.37 -18.26 -15.69
C PHE A 15 11.93 -17.35 -14.59
N GLY A 16 12.48 -16.20 -15.00
CA GLY A 16 12.87 -15.13 -14.07
C GLY A 16 11.65 -14.32 -13.62
N VAL A 17 11.59 -13.98 -12.34
CA VAL A 17 10.60 -13.01 -11.81
C VAL A 17 11.32 -11.69 -11.60
N LEU A 18 10.89 -10.65 -12.33
CA LEU A 18 11.35 -9.28 -12.16
C LEU A 18 10.34 -8.51 -11.31
N GLU A 19 10.83 -7.85 -10.26
CA GLU A 19 10.07 -6.87 -9.49
C GLU A 19 10.51 -5.46 -9.91
N SER A 20 9.55 -4.60 -10.24
CA SER A 20 9.80 -3.20 -10.59
C SER A 20 8.96 -2.30 -9.71
N GLN A 21 9.59 -1.28 -9.13
CA GLN A 21 8.90 -0.29 -8.31
C GLN A 21 8.06 0.62 -9.21
N LEU A 22 6.77 0.73 -8.87
CA LEU A 22 5.83 1.58 -9.57
C LEU A 22 5.64 2.88 -8.78
N GLY A 23 5.51 4.01 -9.46
CA GLY A 23 5.16 5.31 -8.86
C GLY A 23 3.71 5.41 -8.38
N LEU A 24 3.10 4.28 -8.02
CA LEU A 24 1.71 4.22 -7.56
C LEU A 24 1.65 4.50 -6.07
N TYR A 25 0.65 5.28 -5.67
CA TYR A 25 0.34 5.57 -4.28
C TYR A 25 -1.10 5.16 -3.99
N THR A 26 -1.30 4.42 -2.90
CA THR A 26 -2.62 3.95 -2.45
C THR A 26 -2.93 4.56 -1.10
N ASP A 27 -4.13 5.13 -0.97
CA ASP A 27 -4.58 5.83 0.23
C ASP A 27 -6.09 5.67 0.44
N LEU A 28 -6.54 5.81 1.68
CA LEU A 28 -7.96 5.91 2.02
C LEU A 28 -8.35 7.39 2.10
N ILE A 29 -8.92 7.90 1.02
CA ILE A 29 -9.37 9.29 0.96
C ILE A 29 -10.72 9.43 1.68
N LEU A 30 -10.75 10.21 2.75
CA LEU A 30 -11.96 10.56 3.48
C LEU A 30 -12.56 11.87 2.96
N ARG A 31 -13.86 11.87 2.63
CA ARG A 31 -14.59 13.05 2.18
C ARG A 31 -14.59 14.15 3.25
N GLN A 32 -14.12 15.34 2.92
CA GLN A 32 -14.02 16.44 3.89
C GLN A 32 -15.32 17.25 4.04
N ASP A 33 -16.29 17.06 3.14
CA ASP A 33 -17.56 17.79 3.09
C ASP A 33 -18.71 17.12 3.85
N ALA A 34 -18.42 16.03 4.58
CA ALA A 34 -19.43 15.23 5.29
C ALA A 34 -19.03 14.97 6.74
N THR A 35 -20.01 14.86 7.64
CA THR A 35 -19.79 14.38 9.00
C THR A 35 -19.77 12.84 9.01
N PRO A 36 -18.85 12.18 9.72
CA PRO A 36 -17.83 12.72 10.64
C PRO A 36 -16.48 13.10 10.01
N THR A 37 -16.29 12.83 8.72
CA THR A 37 -14.97 12.89 8.05
C THR A 37 -14.43 14.28 7.78
N GLY A 38 -15.23 15.35 7.93
CA GLY A 38 -14.77 16.74 7.94
C GLY A 38 -14.12 17.19 9.26
N ASN A 39 -14.16 16.36 10.32
CA ASN A 39 -13.43 16.62 11.56
C ASN A 39 -11.97 16.10 11.44
N PRO A 40 -10.94 16.97 11.54
CA PRO A 40 -9.54 16.56 11.42
C PRO A 40 -9.09 15.53 12.46
N GLN A 41 -9.60 15.60 13.69
CA GLN A 41 -9.29 14.62 14.73
C GLN A 41 -9.89 13.25 14.40
N PHE A 42 -11.07 13.21 13.77
CA PHE A 42 -11.65 11.96 13.29
C PHE A 42 -10.80 11.35 12.17
N VAL A 43 -10.36 12.16 11.19
CA VAL A 43 -9.48 11.71 10.10
C VAL A 43 -8.19 11.10 10.66
N GLN A 44 -7.54 11.78 11.60
CA GLN A 44 -6.32 11.29 12.23
C GLN A 44 -6.56 9.98 13.02
N ALA A 45 -7.68 9.88 13.74
CA ALA A 45 -8.05 8.64 14.43
C ALA A 45 -8.20 7.47 13.45
N ILE A 46 -8.82 7.68 12.28
CA ILE A 46 -8.93 6.65 11.24
C ILE A 46 -7.55 6.22 10.72
N GLN A 47 -6.60 7.15 10.55
CA GLN A 47 -5.24 6.78 10.14
C GLN A 47 -4.59 5.82 11.16
N TYR A 48 -4.75 6.08 12.46
CA TYR A 48 -4.21 5.21 13.52
C TYR A 48 -4.89 3.85 13.66
N LEU A 49 -6.11 3.68 13.15
CA LEU A 49 -6.78 2.38 13.12
C LEU A 49 -6.20 1.43 12.05
N HIS A 50 -5.42 1.94 11.09
CA HIS A 50 -4.81 1.11 10.05
C HIS A 50 -3.53 0.46 10.54
N ASP A 51 -3.55 -0.86 10.64
CA ASP A 51 -2.35 -1.69 10.75
C ASP A 51 -1.65 -1.78 9.38
N ARG A 52 -0.82 -0.78 9.08
CA ARG A 52 -0.11 -0.64 7.78
C ARG A 52 0.82 -1.82 7.50
N GLU A 53 1.46 -2.37 8.53
CA GLU A 53 2.34 -3.53 8.40
C GLU A 53 1.55 -4.78 8.00
N ARG A 54 0.42 -5.03 8.67
CA ARG A 54 -0.44 -6.17 8.34
C ARG A 54 -1.03 -6.05 6.95
N ILE A 55 -1.41 -4.84 6.52
CA ILE A 55 -1.88 -4.58 5.15
C ILE A 55 -0.78 -4.93 4.14
N GLN A 56 0.44 -4.39 4.31
CA GLN A 56 1.57 -4.63 3.43
C GLN A 56 1.90 -6.13 3.32
N LYS A 57 1.92 -6.83 4.47
CA LYS A 57 2.28 -8.25 4.54
C LYS A 57 1.18 -9.17 4.00
N THR A 58 -0.07 -8.92 4.36
CA THR A 58 -1.19 -9.86 4.13
C THR A 58 -1.86 -9.63 2.79
N LEU A 59 -2.18 -8.38 2.48
CA LEU A 59 -2.92 -8.01 1.27
C LEU A 59 -1.95 -7.84 0.09
N LEU A 60 -0.85 -7.11 0.32
CA LEU A 60 0.12 -6.78 -0.73
C LEU A 60 1.29 -7.78 -0.82
N ARG A 61 1.34 -8.77 0.09
CA ARG A 61 2.34 -9.87 0.10
C ARG A 61 3.79 -9.39 0.10
N GLY A 62 4.06 -8.19 0.63
CA GLY A 62 5.39 -7.60 0.64
C GLY A 62 5.74 -6.77 -0.60
N TYR A 63 4.91 -6.75 -1.64
CA TYR A 63 5.13 -6.01 -2.90
C TYR A 63 4.72 -4.54 -2.82
N ALA A 64 4.89 -3.93 -1.66
CA ALA A 64 4.61 -2.54 -1.41
C ALA A 64 5.49 -1.98 -0.31
N ILE A 65 5.75 -0.68 -0.37
CA ILE A 65 6.46 0.07 0.65
C ILE A 65 5.43 0.81 1.48
N ILE A 66 5.61 0.85 2.80
CA ILE A 66 4.77 1.67 3.68
C ILE A 66 5.09 3.13 3.36
N GLY A 67 4.09 3.85 2.85
CA GLY A 67 4.21 5.26 2.52
C GLY A 67 4.04 6.15 3.75
N ASP A 68 4.69 7.32 3.68
CA ASP A 68 4.41 8.46 4.54
C ASP A 68 3.24 9.29 3.97
N ASP A 69 2.82 10.32 4.69
CA ASP A 69 1.68 11.20 4.31
C ASP A 69 1.96 12.07 3.05
N HIS A 70 3.13 11.92 2.42
CA HIS A 70 3.49 12.58 1.18
C HIS A 70 3.38 11.63 -0.02
N ARG A 71 2.90 12.16 -1.15
CA ARG A 71 2.65 11.38 -2.39
C ARG A 71 3.91 10.95 -3.14
N VAL A 72 5.08 11.49 -2.83
CA VAL A 72 6.31 11.22 -3.57
C VAL A 72 7.14 10.18 -2.82
N PRO A 73 7.35 8.99 -3.40
CA PRO A 73 8.22 7.99 -2.79
C PRO A 73 9.69 8.44 -2.79
N GLU A 74 10.44 8.12 -1.74
CA GLU A 74 11.82 8.58 -1.54
C GLU A 74 12.81 8.16 -2.65
N TRP A 75 12.54 7.04 -3.32
CA TRP A 75 13.37 6.50 -4.41
C TRP A 75 13.16 7.23 -5.75
N HIS A 76 12.17 8.12 -5.84
CA HIS A 76 11.87 8.91 -7.03
C HIS A 76 12.58 10.28 -6.95
N ARG A 77 13.89 10.29 -7.22
CA ARG A 77 14.69 11.51 -7.44
C ARG A 77 15.11 11.65 -8.90
#